data_AF-A0A0P8X3L6-F1
#
_entry.id   AF-A0A0P8X3L6-F1
#
_cell.length_a   1.000
_cell.length_b   1.000
_cell.length_c   1.000
_cell.angle_alpha   90.00
_cell.angle_beta   90.00
_cell.angle_gamma   90.00
#
_symmetry.space_group_name_H-M   'P 1'
#
loop_
_entity.id
_entity.type
_entity.pdbx_description
1 polymer ?
#
loop_
_entity_poly.entity_id
_entity_poly.type
_entity_poly.pdbx_seq_one_letter_code
_entity_poly.pdbx_strand_id
1 'polypeptide(L)'
;MIHSALNNNTWFPEISSRETQQRYRSQVDLSQAFGLPEFSQTLRQFRDVAFEVGSFYSGADKTLKACVRSNHKAVTYNKLRVLVSSENSQADVDSLTITAETALEAIAEFGPEIIPTCDLAGLQIQGEHLATLLRATYVWRNEIVGWNDALDVARRSLADQGVDPDDALYGMS
;
A
#
# COMPACT_ATOMS: atom_id res chain seq x y z
N MET A 1 -20.92 37.93 69.40
CA MET A 1 -19.79 37.06 69.01
C MET A 1 -20.12 36.51 67.63
N ILE A 2 -19.37 36.60 66.53
CA ILE A 2 -18.04 37.13 66.16
C ILE A 2 -18.14 37.46 64.65
N HIS A 3 -17.58 38.62 64.28
CA HIS A 3 -16.96 39.05 63.01
C HIS A 3 -17.17 38.30 61.68
N SER A 4 -17.45 39.05 60.58
CA SER A 4 -16.43 39.41 59.55
C SER A 4 -17.02 39.58 58.14
N ALA A 5 -16.66 40.71 57.53
CA ALA A 5 -16.62 40.93 56.09
C ALA A 5 -15.49 40.11 55.42
N LEU A 6 -15.59 39.89 54.10
CA LEU A 6 -14.52 39.67 53.08
C LEU A 6 -15.21 39.02 51.85
N ASN A 7 -15.69 39.78 50.87
CA ASN A 7 -14.93 40.17 49.67
C ASN A 7 -13.70 39.29 49.39
N ASN A 8 -13.80 38.38 48.42
CA ASN A 8 -12.65 37.77 47.78
C ASN A 8 -12.96 37.33 46.36
N ASN A 9 -12.18 37.89 45.43
CA ASN A 9 -12.04 37.52 44.04
C ASN A 9 -11.70 36.03 43.87
N THR A 10 -12.25 35.40 42.84
CA THR A 10 -11.48 34.45 42.02
C THR A 10 -11.77 34.72 40.55
N TRP A 11 -10.77 35.37 39.94
CA TRP A 11 -10.55 35.40 38.50
C TRP A 11 -10.74 34.01 37.89
N PHE A 12 -11.68 33.89 36.96
CA PHE A 12 -11.49 32.94 35.86
C PHE A 12 -10.60 33.65 34.84
N PRO A 13 -9.37 33.17 34.56
CA PRO A 13 -8.73 33.57 33.33
C PRO A 13 -9.59 32.99 32.21
N GLU A 14 -10.25 33.88 31.47
CA GLU A 14 -10.78 33.58 30.16
C GLU A 14 -9.60 33.01 29.35
N ILE A 15 -9.60 31.69 29.17
CA ILE A 15 -8.55 30.98 28.44
C ILE A 15 -8.71 31.44 26.99
N SER A 16 -7.97 32.50 26.67
CA SER A 16 -7.81 33.03 25.33
C SER A 16 -7.42 31.88 24.41
N SER A 17 -8.29 31.62 23.44
CA SER A 17 -8.20 30.61 22.37
C SER A 17 -6.86 30.62 21.61
N ARG A 18 -5.97 31.60 21.84
CA ARG A 18 -4.65 31.70 21.22
C ARG A 18 -3.57 30.81 21.85
N GLU A 19 -3.64 30.49 23.14
CA GLU A 19 -2.58 29.68 23.79
C GLU A 19 -2.71 28.18 23.52
N THR A 20 -3.94 27.67 23.36
CA THR A 20 -4.20 26.27 23.00
C THR A 20 -3.82 25.97 21.54
N GLN A 21 -3.84 26.96 20.65
CA GLN A 21 -3.42 26.78 19.25
C GLN A 21 -1.90 26.57 19.07
N GLN A 22 -1.07 27.03 20.01
CA GLN A 22 0.39 26.88 19.87
C GLN A 22 0.89 25.48 20.23
N ARG A 23 0.20 24.74 21.11
CA ARG A 23 0.67 23.41 21.56
C ARG A 23 0.46 22.29 20.53
N TYR A 24 -0.41 22.47 19.54
CA TYR A 24 -0.65 21.47 18.48
C TYR A 24 0.13 21.76 17.19
N ARG A 25 1.03 22.74 17.18
CA ARG A 25 1.96 23.01 16.07
C ARG A 25 3.25 22.17 16.17
N SER A 26 3.16 20.90 16.57
CA SER A 26 4.20 19.96 16.16
C SER A 26 4.01 19.72 14.67
N GLN A 27 4.68 20.54 13.85
CA GLN A 27 4.88 20.24 12.43
C GLN A 27 5.61 18.90 12.35
N VAL A 28 4.86 17.81 12.16
CA VAL A 28 5.43 16.60 11.59
C VAL A 28 5.63 16.94 10.12
N ASP A 29 6.88 17.19 9.74
CA ASP A 29 7.27 17.46 8.37
C ASP A 29 7.20 16.14 7.57
N LEU A 30 5.98 15.77 7.16
CA LEU A 30 5.71 14.55 6.38
C LEU A 30 6.36 14.60 4.99
N SER A 31 6.85 15.77 4.55
CA SER A 31 7.61 15.90 3.29
C SER A 31 8.86 15.04 3.29
N GLN A 32 9.49 14.88 4.46
CA GLN A 32 10.75 14.16 4.60
C GLN A 32 10.55 12.64 4.69
N ALA A 33 9.37 12.17 5.10
CA ALA A 33 9.09 10.76 5.30
C ALA A 33 8.77 9.99 4.00
N PHE A 34 8.28 10.67 2.96
CA PHE A 34 7.74 10.02 1.76
C PHE A 34 8.47 10.33 0.45
N GLY A 35 9.52 11.15 0.47
CA GLY A 35 10.47 11.28 -0.65
C GLY A 35 9.91 11.72 -2.02
N LEU A 36 8.66 12.19 -2.11
CA LEU A 36 8.00 12.50 -3.38
C LEU A 36 7.39 13.92 -3.37
N PRO A 37 7.84 14.84 -4.25
CA PRO A 37 7.41 16.24 -4.26
C PRO A 37 5.94 16.43 -4.67
N GLU A 38 5.36 15.53 -5.46
CA GLU A 38 3.96 15.64 -5.90
C GLU A 38 2.94 15.39 -4.76
N PHE A 39 3.28 14.53 -3.80
CA PHE A 39 2.44 14.26 -2.63
C PHE A 39 2.25 15.52 -1.76
N SER A 40 3.22 16.44 -1.81
CA SER A 40 3.19 17.69 -1.04
C SER A 40 2.12 18.67 -1.52
N GLN A 41 1.76 18.67 -2.80
CA GLN A 41 0.74 19.58 -3.33
C GLN A 41 -0.67 19.15 -2.93
N THR A 42 -0.97 17.85 -3.04
CA THR A 42 -2.27 17.29 -2.64
C THR A 42 -2.47 17.42 -1.13
N LEU A 43 -1.44 17.14 -0.33
CA LEU A 43 -1.49 17.36 1.12
C LEU A 43 -1.66 18.83 1.52
N ARG A 44 -1.07 19.78 0.78
CA ARG A 44 -1.29 21.22 1.03
C ARG A 44 -2.74 21.61 0.78
N GLN A 45 -3.34 21.17 -0.33
CA GLN A 45 -4.75 21.43 -0.60
C GLN A 45 -5.67 20.84 0.48
N PHE A 46 -5.38 19.63 0.98
CA PHE A 46 -6.12 19.02 2.08
C PHE A 46 -5.97 19.80 3.40
N ARG A 47 -4.76 20.32 3.70
CA ARG A 47 -4.50 21.09 4.91
C ARG A 47 -5.32 22.38 4.95
N ASP A 48 -5.43 23.09 3.82
CA ASP A 48 -6.15 24.37 3.78
C ASP A 48 -7.67 24.16 3.88
N VAL A 49 -8.21 23.08 3.31
CA VAL A 49 -9.64 22.74 3.41
C VAL A 49 -10.03 22.20 4.80
N ALA A 50 -9.17 21.41 5.44
CA ALA A 50 -9.45 20.82 6.75
C ALA A 50 -9.39 21.83 7.90
N PHE A 51 -8.66 22.94 7.75
CA PHE A 51 -8.54 23.96 8.80
C PHE A 51 -9.68 24.97 8.82
N GLU A 52 -10.43 25.13 7.71
CA GLU A 52 -11.49 26.13 7.60
C GLU A 52 -12.85 25.66 8.16
N VAL A 53 -13.01 24.35 8.38
CA VAL A 53 -14.25 23.76 8.89
C VAL A 53 -13.97 23.11 10.26
N GLY A 54 -14.23 23.86 11.33
CA GLY A 54 -14.07 23.42 12.74
C GLY A 54 -15.03 22.32 13.19
N SER A 55 -15.27 21.31 12.36
CA SER A 55 -16.16 20.17 12.59
C SER A 55 -15.72 19.00 11.71
N PHE A 56 -15.97 17.77 12.14
CA PHE A 56 -15.88 16.50 11.38
C PHE A 56 -14.63 15.63 11.54
N TYR A 57 -14.43 15.15 12.78
CA TYR A 57 -13.54 14.04 13.15
C TYR A 57 -13.99 12.64 12.64
N SER A 58 -14.71 12.54 11.51
CA SER A 58 -15.28 11.25 11.05
C SER A 58 -15.27 11.04 9.54
N GLY A 59 -15.34 12.12 8.75
CA GLY A 59 -15.27 12.05 7.28
C GLY A 59 -13.84 12.05 6.75
N ALA A 60 -13.03 13.02 7.21
CA ALA A 60 -11.66 13.23 6.74
C ALA A 60 -10.74 12.03 7.02
N ASP A 61 -10.88 11.39 8.19
CA ASP A 61 -10.10 10.19 8.56
C ASP A 61 -10.44 8.98 7.68
N LYS A 62 -11.70 8.82 7.28
CA LYS A 62 -12.10 7.72 6.38
C LYS A 62 -11.54 7.93 4.98
N THR A 63 -11.55 9.17 4.48
CA THR A 63 -10.97 9.50 3.18
C THR A 63 -9.45 9.37 3.16
N LEU A 64 -8.76 9.75 4.24
CA LEU A 64 -7.31 9.58 4.34
C LEU A 64 -6.91 8.10 4.40
N LYS A 65 -7.58 7.29 5.23
CA LYS A 65 -7.34 5.84 5.31
C LYS A 65 -7.60 5.15 3.97
N ALA A 66 -8.67 5.52 3.26
CA ALA A 66 -8.96 4.99 1.93
C ALA A 66 -7.87 5.37 0.91
N CYS A 67 -7.42 6.63 0.92
CA CYS A 67 -6.35 7.11 0.04
C CYS A 67 -5.02 6.37 0.28
N VAL A 68 -4.59 6.26 1.55
CA VAL A 68 -3.38 5.53 1.93
C VAL A 68 -3.47 4.06 1.50
N ARG A 69 -4.60 3.40 1.75
CA ARG A 69 -4.79 2.00 1.34
C ARG A 69 -4.79 1.82 -0.18
N SER A 70 -5.37 2.75 -0.93
CA SER A 70 -5.37 2.71 -2.41
C SER A 70 -3.97 2.89 -2.98
N ASN A 71 -3.17 3.80 -2.42
CA ASN A 71 -1.78 4.00 -2.83
C ASN A 71 -0.94 2.77 -2.51
N HIS A 72 -1.08 2.22 -1.30
CA HIS A 72 -0.37 1.00 -0.91
C HIS A 72 -0.74 -0.19 -1.80
N LYS A 73 -2.03 -0.35 -2.16
CA LYS A 73 -2.49 -1.34 -3.13
C LYS A 73 -1.78 -1.19 -4.48
N ALA A 74 -1.71 0.04 -5.01
CA ALA A 74 -1.04 0.31 -6.29
C ALA A 74 0.47 0.05 -6.24
N VAL A 75 1.13 0.40 -5.13
CA VAL A 75 2.56 0.13 -4.93
C VAL A 75 2.83 -1.37 -4.89
N THR A 76 2.04 -2.12 -4.12
CA THR A 76 2.17 -3.58 -4.01
C THR A 76 1.91 -4.27 -5.35
N TYR A 77 0.88 -3.84 -6.09
CA TYR A 77 0.60 -4.33 -7.44
C TYR A 77 1.80 -4.14 -8.37
N ASN A 78 2.35 -2.92 -8.40
CA ASN A 78 3.52 -2.61 -9.22
C ASN A 78 4.76 -3.39 -8.78
N LYS A 79 4.97 -3.59 -7.48
CA LYS A 79 6.07 -4.40 -6.95
C LYS A 79 5.99 -5.83 -7.49
N LEU A 80 4.82 -6.47 -7.41
CA LEU A 80 4.60 -7.81 -7.97
C LEU A 80 4.85 -7.85 -9.48
N ARG A 81 4.37 -6.84 -10.20
CA ARG A 81 4.58 -6.72 -11.65
C ARG A 81 6.06 -6.62 -12.03
N VAL A 82 6.85 -5.87 -11.25
CA VAL A 82 8.30 -5.74 -11.44
C VAL A 82 9.02 -7.06 -11.11
N LEU A 83 8.59 -7.78 -10.08
CA LEU A 83 9.18 -9.08 -9.71
C LEU A 83 9.04 -10.13 -10.82
N VAL A 84 7.92 -10.13 -11.55
CA VAL A 84 7.70 -11.07 -12.68
C VAL A 84 8.23 -10.55 -14.03
N SER A 85 8.69 -9.31 -14.08
CA SER A 85 9.31 -8.71 -15.28
C SER A 85 10.77 -9.16 -15.41
N SER A 86 11.26 -9.31 -16.64
CA SER A 86 12.64 -9.70 -16.94
C SER A 86 13.69 -8.65 -16.56
N GLU A 87 13.27 -7.46 -16.14
CA GLU A 87 14.16 -6.50 -15.47
C GLU A 87 14.74 -7.10 -14.19
N ASN A 88 14.05 -8.07 -13.57
CA ASN A 88 14.61 -8.98 -12.57
C ASN A 88 15.24 -10.20 -13.25
N SER A 89 16.54 -10.12 -13.50
CA SER A 89 17.30 -11.19 -14.17
C SER A 89 17.78 -12.31 -13.23
N GLN A 90 17.59 -12.16 -11.92
CA GLN A 90 18.05 -13.13 -10.93
C GLN A 90 16.93 -14.07 -10.53
N ALA A 91 16.97 -15.31 -11.03
CA ALA A 91 16.07 -16.39 -10.62
C ALA A 91 16.70 -17.29 -9.53
N ASP A 92 17.53 -16.72 -8.66
CA ASP A 92 18.04 -17.45 -7.50
C ASP A 92 16.93 -17.69 -6.46
N VAL A 93 17.21 -18.62 -5.55
CA VAL A 93 16.24 -19.07 -4.53
C VAL A 93 15.74 -17.91 -3.66
N ASP A 94 16.61 -16.95 -3.33
CA ASP A 94 16.24 -15.81 -2.49
C ASP A 94 15.26 -14.89 -3.24
N SER A 95 15.51 -14.62 -4.52
CA SER A 95 14.68 -13.79 -5.39
C SER A 95 13.29 -14.42 -5.65
N LEU A 96 13.25 -15.74 -5.85
CA LEU A 96 12.00 -16.49 -5.96
C LEU A 96 11.24 -16.49 -4.64
N THR A 97 11.93 -16.64 -3.51
CA THR A 97 11.33 -16.57 -2.16
C THR A 97 10.67 -15.22 -1.93
N ILE A 98 11.36 -14.11 -2.24
CA ILE A 98 10.80 -12.75 -2.16
C ILE A 98 9.53 -12.62 -3.00
N THR A 99 9.49 -13.27 -4.17
CA THR A 99 8.31 -13.25 -5.05
C THR A 99 7.13 -13.96 -4.41
N ALA A 100 7.35 -15.15 -3.87
CA ALA A 100 6.32 -15.91 -3.17
C ALA A 100 5.81 -15.17 -1.92
N GLU A 101 6.70 -14.67 -1.08
CA GLU A 101 6.36 -13.91 0.13
C GLU A 101 5.56 -12.66 -0.20
N THR A 102 6.04 -11.85 -1.16
CA THR A 102 5.34 -10.63 -1.57
C THR A 102 3.95 -10.95 -2.11
N ALA A 103 3.77 -12.04 -2.84
CA ALA A 103 2.45 -12.46 -3.34
C ALA A 103 1.51 -12.86 -2.20
N LEU A 104 1.99 -13.65 -1.25
CA LEU A 104 1.19 -14.10 -0.10
C LEU A 104 0.82 -12.94 0.82
N GLU A 105 1.75 -12.02 1.09
CA GLU A 105 1.49 -10.79 1.85
C GLU A 105 0.43 -9.93 1.16
N ALA A 106 0.55 -9.76 -0.16
CA ALA A 106 -0.41 -8.98 -0.95
C ALA A 106 -1.82 -9.58 -0.88
N ILE A 107 -1.95 -10.91 -0.99
CA ILE A 107 -3.24 -11.59 -0.86
C ILE A 107 -3.80 -11.44 0.55
N ALA A 108 -2.96 -11.60 1.58
CA ALA A 108 -3.39 -11.44 2.96
C ALA A 108 -3.93 -10.03 3.25
N GLU A 109 -3.36 -9.01 2.62
CA GLU A 109 -3.73 -7.60 2.85
C GLU A 109 -4.89 -7.09 1.96
N PHE A 110 -4.89 -7.49 0.68
CA PHE A 110 -5.76 -6.92 -0.36
C PHE A 110 -6.69 -7.92 -1.03
N GLY A 111 -6.53 -9.21 -0.74
CA GLY A 111 -7.23 -10.30 -1.42
C GLY A 111 -6.59 -10.70 -2.76
N PRO A 112 -7.07 -11.81 -3.37
CA PRO A 112 -6.47 -12.41 -4.56
C PRO A 112 -6.52 -11.53 -5.82
N GLU A 113 -7.46 -10.60 -5.90
CA GLU A 113 -7.58 -9.66 -7.03
C GLU A 113 -6.35 -8.73 -7.21
N ILE A 114 -5.43 -8.68 -6.23
CA ILE A 114 -4.20 -7.89 -6.32
C ILE A 114 -3.15 -8.49 -7.26
N ILE A 115 -3.27 -9.76 -7.62
CA ILE A 115 -2.26 -10.45 -8.41
C ILE A 115 -2.31 -9.96 -9.88
N PRO A 116 -1.17 -9.53 -10.48
CA PRO A 116 -1.13 -8.85 -11.77
C PRO A 116 -1.16 -9.82 -12.98
N THR A 117 -2.10 -10.76 -13.02
CA THR A 117 -2.19 -11.77 -14.10
C THR A 117 -2.72 -11.23 -15.43
N CYS A 118 -3.54 -10.18 -15.41
CA CYS A 118 -4.12 -9.59 -16.63
C CYS A 118 -3.16 -8.62 -17.35
N ASP A 119 -2.23 -8.00 -16.63
CA ASP A 119 -1.37 -6.92 -17.15
C ASP A 119 0.03 -7.44 -17.52
N LEU A 120 0.11 -8.71 -17.92
CA LEU A 120 1.34 -9.37 -18.38
C LEU A 120 1.62 -9.10 -19.87
N ALA A 121 0.61 -8.67 -20.63
CA ALA A 121 0.77 -8.40 -22.05
C ALA A 121 1.75 -7.25 -22.32
N GLY A 122 2.71 -7.49 -23.20
CA GLY A 122 3.73 -6.50 -23.57
C GLY A 122 4.88 -6.35 -22.56
N LEU A 123 4.86 -7.12 -21.46
CA LEU A 123 6.02 -7.27 -20.61
C LEU A 123 6.91 -8.39 -21.14
N GLN A 124 8.22 -8.21 -21.01
CA GLN A 124 9.14 -9.32 -21.07
C GLN A 124 9.10 -10.01 -19.69
N ILE A 125 8.66 -11.26 -19.65
CA ILE A 125 8.36 -11.97 -18.41
C ILE A 125 9.52 -12.89 -18.04
N GLN A 126 9.87 -12.94 -16.75
CA GLN A 126 10.75 -13.97 -16.23
C GLN A 126 9.94 -15.20 -15.80
N GLY A 127 10.15 -16.33 -16.49
CA GLY A 127 9.29 -17.51 -16.41
C GLY A 127 9.25 -18.11 -15.01
N GLU A 128 10.41 -18.21 -14.35
CA GLU A 128 10.53 -18.79 -13.00
C GLU A 128 9.87 -17.93 -11.92
N HIS A 129 9.93 -16.60 -12.04
CA HIS A 129 9.23 -15.70 -11.12
C HIS A 129 7.72 -15.80 -11.29
N LEU A 130 7.24 -15.82 -12.54
CA LEU A 130 5.81 -15.99 -12.80
C LEU A 130 5.33 -17.38 -12.34
N ALA A 131 6.11 -18.44 -12.58
CA ALA A 131 5.83 -19.78 -12.09
C ALA A 131 5.73 -19.80 -10.55
N THR A 132 6.69 -19.19 -9.87
CA THR A 132 6.70 -19.07 -8.40
C THR A 132 5.48 -18.34 -7.88
N LEU A 133 5.12 -17.21 -8.51
CA LEU A 133 3.91 -16.45 -8.17
C LEU A 133 2.64 -17.29 -8.37
N LEU A 134 2.52 -18.03 -9.46
CA LEU A 134 1.37 -18.89 -9.72
C LEU A 134 1.29 -20.06 -8.73
N ARG A 135 2.43 -20.66 -8.35
CA ARG A 135 2.49 -21.73 -7.34
C ARG A 135 2.06 -21.22 -5.97
N ALA A 136 2.60 -20.08 -5.55
CA ALA A 136 2.25 -19.46 -4.27
C ALA A 136 0.76 -19.12 -4.18
N THR A 137 0.13 -18.83 -5.32
CA THR A 137 -1.26 -18.36 -5.38
C THR A 137 -2.26 -19.39 -5.89
N TYR A 138 -1.84 -20.65 -6.11
CA TYR A 138 -2.64 -21.70 -6.72
C TYR A 138 -3.98 -21.99 -6.02
N VAL A 139 -4.02 -21.83 -4.69
CA VAL A 139 -5.25 -22.04 -3.89
C VAL A 139 -6.35 -21.05 -4.31
N TRP A 140 -5.98 -19.83 -4.74
CA TRP A 140 -6.90 -18.77 -5.16
C TRP A 140 -7.06 -18.68 -6.68
N ARG A 141 -6.59 -19.65 -7.46
CA ARG A 141 -6.61 -19.60 -8.94
C ARG A 141 -7.97 -19.28 -9.57
N ASN A 142 -9.06 -19.67 -8.90
CA ASN A 142 -10.43 -19.40 -9.37
C ASN A 142 -10.92 -17.99 -9.04
N GLU A 143 -10.25 -17.29 -8.12
CA GLU A 143 -10.56 -15.92 -7.71
C GLU A 143 -9.65 -14.90 -8.42
N ILE A 144 -8.50 -15.35 -8.93
CA ILE A 144 -7.56 -14.52 -9.68
C ILE A 144 -7.99 -14.47 -11.16
N VAL A 145 -8.37 -13.29 -11.64
CA VAL A 145 -8.82 -13.09 -13.01
C VAL A 145 -7.64 -13.29 -13.98
N GLY A 146 -7.83 -14.07 -15.05
CA GLY A 146 -6.78 -14.32 -16.04
C GLY A 146 -5.68 -15.28 -15.58
N TRP A 147 -5.92 -16.07 -14.52
CA TRP A 147 -4.93 -17.01 -13.99
C TRP A 147 -4.46 -18.06 -15.01
N ASN A 148 -5.39 -18.64 -15.78
CA ASN A 148 -5.05 -19.62 -16.82
C ASN A 148 -4.23 -18.99 -17.95
N ASP A 149 -4.57 -17.77 -18.37
CA ASP A 149 -3.81 -17.05 -19.39
C ASP A 149 -2.38 -16.76 -18.91
N ALA A 150 -2.23 -16.39 -17.63
CA ALA A 150 -0.93 -16.23 -17.00
C ALA A 150 -0.13 -17.54 -16.93
N LEU A 151 -0.80 -18.68 -16.68
CA LEU A 151 -0.15 -20.00 -16.73
C LEU A 151 0.38 -20.32 -18.14
N ASP A 152 -0.38 -19.99 -19.19
CA ASP A 152 0.06 -20.17 -20.57
C ASP A 152 1.20 -19.21 -20.96
N VAL A 153 1.23 -17.99 -20.39
CA VAL A 153 2.36 -17.07 -20.51
C VAL A 153 3.60 -17.63 -19.80
N ALA A 154 3.44 -18.21 -18.61
CA ALA A 154 4.52 -18.83 -17.86
C ALA A 154 5.14 -20.00 -18.64
N ARG A 155 4.31 -20.90 -19.20
CA ARG A 155 4.76 -22.03 -20.02
C ARG A 155 5.64 -21.59 -21.18
N ARG A 156 5.19 -20.59 -21.93
CA ARG A 156 5.94 -20.05 -23.08
C ARG A 156 7.24 -19.39 -22.63
N SER A 157 7.18 -18.55 -21.59
CA SER A 157 8.35 -17.80 -21.10
C SER A 157 9.43 -18.74 -20.55
N LEU A 158 9.05 -19.81 -19.83
CA LEU A 158 9.96 -20.85 -19.35
C LEU A 158 10.64 -21.58 -20.51
N ALA A 159 9.86 -22.01 -21.51
CA ALA A 159 10.40 -22.68 -22.70
C ALA A 159 11.38 -21.79 -23.46
N ASP A 160 11.05 -20.50 -23.63
CA ASP A 160 11.92 -19.51 -24.29
C ASP A 160 13.22 -19.28 -23.51
N GLN A 161 13.21 -19.50 -22.19
CA GLN A 161 14.37 -19.38 -21.30
C GLN A 161 15.15 -20.70 -21.16
N GLY A 162 14.73 -21.77 -21.85
CA GLY A 162 15.37 -23.09 -21.79
C GLY A 162 15.11 -23.84 -20.48
N VAL A 163 14.09 -23.43 -19.73
CA VAL A 163 13.63 -24.12 -18.52
C VAL A 163 12.46 -25.03 -18.89
N ASP A 164 12.46 -26.27 -18.39
CA ASP A 164 11.38 -27.22 -18.64
C ASP A 164 10.08 -26.76 -17.95
N PRO A 165 9.02 -26.41 -18.71
CA PRO A 165 7.77 -25.96 -18.12
C PRO A 165 7.09 -27.03 -17.28
N ASP A 166 7.25 -28.31 -17.61
CA ASP A 166 6.55 -29.40 -16.91
C ASP A 166 7.11 -29.60 -15.49
N ASP A 167 8.42 -29.37 -15.30
CA ASP A 167 9.08 -29.41 -14.00
C ASP A 167 8.76 -28.15 -13.17
N ALA A 168 8.96 -26.97 -13.76
CA ALA A 168 8.73 -25.70 -13.07
C ALA A 168 7.26 -25.48 -12.67
N LEU A 169 6.32 -25.94 -13.52
CA LEU A 169 4.88 -25.80 -13.30
C LEU A 169 4.20 -27.06 -12.78
N TYR A 170 4.97 -28.03 -12.27
CA TYR A 170 4.46 -29.31 -11.80
C TYR A 170 3.31 -29.14 -10.79
N GLY A 171 2.20 -29.84 -11.06
CA GLY A 171 1.01 -29.84 -10.19
C GLY A 171 0.06 -28.66 -10.37
N MET A 172 0.28 -27.79 -11.36
CA MET A 172 -0.59 -26.64 -11.65
C MET A 172 -1.55 -26.83 -12.84
N SER A 173 -1.62 -28.05 -13.37
CA SER A 173 -2.57 -28.47 -14.42
C SER A 173 -3.97 -28.74 -13.88
#